data_AF-A0A2T7EH90-F1
#
_entry.id   AF-A0A2T7EH90-F1
#
_cell.length_a   1.000
_cell.length_b   1.000
_cell.length_c   1.000
_cell.angle_alpha   90.00
_cell.angle_beta   90.00
_cell.angle_gamma   90.00
#
_symmetry.space_group_name_H-M   'P 1'
#
loop_
_entity.id
_entity.type
_entity.pdbx_description
1 polymer ?
#
loop_
_entity_poly.entity_id
_entity_poly.type
_entity_poly.pdbx_seq_one_letter_code
_entity_poly.pdbx_strand_id
1 'polypeptide(L)'
;MAPPLAGVVRLAAASRVLVLALSILARLLFRPYDTSASLSPPCLSSPASSSDPNASVSAAVSSLAVWDGVHFARPAECGYEYEQSFAFLPLLPASLALLARSLFAPLVPVLGYRAVLVLSGYVLNNVAFVAAAAYFYRLSVLILKDRRAAYRASVLFCFNPASVFYSSLYSESLYALFSLGGLFYLFSGANTVAVIMLALSGSARSNGALNAGYFCFQALLQAYDAAVRKKRPLVRSASVVIVNRNTWHEKNLVVLALVAAALRSIFIFLPFFAFQAYGYLSICVHGSSEELRPWCKAKVPLLYGYIQSHYWGVGFLRYFQVKQLPNFLLASPVLSLAIYSIIHYTKILHQLLQTTSIHRQIITALEGRSLELYKTTDDMPVLRSELPAGLTNKAHGNSKVKQRKSVATETASAPFHDTLYTNQNIKENQDEGSILLVPFVLHLAFMTFTAFFVMHVQVSTRFLSASPPIYWAAAHILASPNCCSKRWGYLICVYFIAYILLGSLLFSNFYPFT
;
A
#
# COMPACT_ATOMS: atom_id res chain seq x y z
N MET A 1 4.55 2.37 28.32
CA MET A 1 3.96 1.77 27.10
C MET A 1 4.50 2.53 25.89
N ALA A 2 5.09 1.86 24.90
CA ALA A 2 5.53 2.55 23.67
C ALA A 2 4.31 3.12 22.91
N PRO A 3 4.45 4.25 22.18
CA PRO A 3 3.37 4.75 21.35
C PRO A 3 2.97 3.67 20.34
N PRO A 4 1.68 3.51 20.02
CA PRO A 4 1.19 2.39 19.21
C PRO A 4 1.86 2.30 17.83
N LEU A 5 2.30 3.43 17.26
CA LEU A 5 3.12 3.47 16.04
C LEU A 5 4.49 2.80 16.23
N ALA A 6 5.22 3.10 17.31
CA ALA A 6 6.50 2.45 17.59
C ALA A 6 6.33 0.95 17.83
N GLY A 7 5.20 0.55 18.43
CA GLY A 7 4.80 -0.86 18.54
C GLY A 7 4.66 -1.53 17.18
N VAL A 8 3.95 -0.89 16.23
CA VAL A 8 3.79 -1.42 14.86
C VAL A 8 5.11 -1.50 14.11
N VAL A 9 5.98 -0.47 14.21
CA VAL A 9 7.29 -0.47 13.54
C VAL A 9 8.18 -1.61 14.06
N ARG A 10 8.24 -1.81 15.38
CA ARG A 10 8.98 -2.94 15.98
C ARG A 10 8.41 -4.27 15.54
N LEU A 11 7.08 -4.39 15.47
CA LEU A 11 6.41 -5.62 15.04
C LEU A 11 6.69 -5.92 13.57
N ALA A 12 6.66 -4.91 12.70
CA ALA A 12 6.98 -5.05 11.28
C ALA A 12 8.43 -5.49 11.08
N ALA A 13 9.38 -4.88 11.81
CA ALA A 13 10.77 -5.29 11.77
C ALA A 13 10.95 -6.73 12.27
N ALA A 14 10.30 -7.10 13.38
CA ALA A 14 10.33 -8.46 13.91
C ALA A 14 9.73 -9.48 12.92
N SER A 15 8.64 -9.13 12.22
CA SER A 15 8.04 -10.02 11.22
C SER A 15 8.95 -10.23 10.01
N ARG A 16 9.70 -9.19 9.60
CA ARG A 16 10.73 -9.33 8.54
C ARG A 16 11.86 -10.25 8.97
N VAL A 17 12.42 -10.03 10.17
CA VAL A 17 13.46 -10.90 10.72
C VAL A 17 12.97 -12.35 10.82
N LEU A 18 11.74 -12.57 11.26
CA LEU A 18 11.14 -13.90 11.32
C LEU A 18 11.07 -14.57 9.94
N VAL A 19 10.52 -13.89 8.92
CA VAL A 19 10.38 -14.45 7.57
C VAL A 19 11.74 -14.76 6.95
N LEU A 20 12.72 -13.87 7.14
CA LEU A 20 14.09 -14.09 6.66
C LEU A 20 14.75 -15.26 7.39
N ALA A 21 14.63 -15.35 8.71
CA ALA A 21 15.16 -16.46 9.50
C ALA A 21 14.54 -17.80 9.08
N LEU A 22 13.22 -17.84 8.88
CA LEU A 22 12.52 -19.03 8.38
C LEU A 22 12.97 -19.41 6.96
N SER A 23 13.16 -18.43 6.09
CA SER A 23 13.62 -18.66 4.71
C SER A 23 15.06 -19.19 4.65
N ILE A 24 15.95 -18.64 5.49
CA ILE A 24 17.33 -19.11 5.63
C ILE A 24 17.34 -20.52 6.24
N LEU A 25 16.58 -20.75 7.31
CA LEU A 25 16.46 -22.07 7.94
C LEU A 25 15.97 -23.11 6.93
N ALA A 26 14.95 -22.77 6.13
CA ALA A 26 14.43 -23.65 5.09
C ALA A 26 15.50 -24.00 4.04
N ARG A 27 16.37 -23.05 3.66
CA ARG A 27 17.49 -23.32 2.74
C ARG A 27 18.63 -24.12 3.36
N LEU A 28 18.80 -24.06 4.68
CA LEU A 28 19.79 -24.87 5.38
C LEU A 28 19.32 -26.32 5.55
N LEU A 29 18.02 -26.52 5.75
CA LEU A 29 17.44 -27.85 5.98
C LEU A 29 17.13 -28.60 4.68
N PHE A 30 16.79 -27.90 3.60
CA PHE A 30 16.34 -28.48 2.35
C PHE A 30 17.21 -28.05 1.18
N ARG A 31 17.34 -28.94 0.17
CA ARG A 31 17.97 -28.58 -1.09
C ARG A 31 16.97 -27.85 -1.99
N PRO A 32 17.40 -26.82 -2.73
CA PRO A 32 16.52 -26.13 -3.65
C PRO A 32 16.08 -27.08 -4.78
N TYR A 33 14.81 -27.00 -5.16
CA TYR A 33 14.23 -27.78 -6.26
C TYR A 33 14.87 -27.42 -7.61
N ASP A 34 15.24 -26.15 -7.79
CA ASP A 34 15.86 -25.61 -9.01
C ASP A 34 17.08 -24.74 -8.62
N THR A 35 18.15 -24.82 -9.43
CA THR A 35 19.37 -24.03 -9.30
C THR A 35 19.53 -23.01 -10.42
N SER A 36 18.54 -22.85 -11.29
CA SER A 36 18.57 -21.93 -12.44
C SER A 36 18.95 -20.49 -12.07
N ALA A 37 18.64 -20.01 -10.87
CA ALA A 37 19.05 -18.69 -10.41
C ALA A 37 20.56 -18.50 -10.20
N SER A 38 21.33 -19.58 -10.08
CA SER A 38 22.79 -19.50 -10.05
C SER A 38 23.39 -19.33 -11.45
N LEU A 39 22.60 -19.51 -12.52
CA LEU A 39 23.03 -19.19 -13.88
C LEU A 39 23.10 -17.67 -14.04
N SER A 40 24.30 -17.16 -14.26
CA SER A 40 24.57 -15.73 -14.47
C SER A 40 25.40 -15.56 -15.74
N PRO A 41 24.78 -15.65 -16.93
CA PRO A 41 25.50 -15.37 -18.17
C PRO A 41 26.04 -13.93 -18.18
N PRO A 42 27.13 -13.62 -18.89
CA PRO A 42 27.63 -12.25 -18.99
C PRO A 42 26.59 -11.31 -19.61
N CYS A 43 26.71 -10.00 -19.36
CA CYS A 43 25.90 -8.99 -20.02
C CYS A 43 26.23 -8.98 -21.52
N LEU A 44 25.23 -8.80 -22.38
CA LEU A 44 25.39 -8.68 -23.84
C LEU A 44 26.27 -7.49 -24.22
N SER A 45 26.26 -6.43 -23.41
CA SER A 45 27.08 -5.23 -23.58
C SER A 45 28.54 -5.40 -23.13
N SER A 46 28.87 -6.48 -22.41
CA SER A 46 30.22 -6.75 -21.90
C SER A 46 30.45 -8.26 -21.82
N PRO A 47 30.76 -8.92 -22.95
CA PRO A 47 30.94 -10.38 -23.00
C PRO A 47 32.21 -10.88 -22.27
N ALA A 48 33.04 -9.97 -21.75
CA ALA A 48 34.25 -10.30 -21.01
C ALA A 48 34.24 -9.66 -19.62
N SER A 49 34.03 -10.46 -18.58
CA SER A 49 34.75 -10.29 -17.31
C SER A 49 34.84 -11.61 -16.56
N SER A 50 36.04 -11.79 -16.01
CA SER A 50 36.65 -12.98 -15.43
C SER A 50 36.30 -13.19 -13.95
N SER A 51 36.25 -14.48 -13.58
CA SER A 51 36.47 -15.08 -12.25
C SER A 51 36.22 -14.22 -11.00
N ASP A 52 35.14 -14.54 -10.28
CA ASP A 52 34.83 -14.02 -8.94
C ASP A 52 35.83 -14.54 -7.88
N PRO A 53 36.44 -13.66 -7.06
CA PRO A 53 37.49 -14.03 -6.10
C PRO A 53 37.00 -14.72 -4.80
N ASN A 54 35.68 -14.95 -4.63
CA ASN A 54 35.12 -15.68 -3.49
C ASN A 54 33.92 -16.54 -3.93
N ALA A 55 34.20 -17.61 -4.69
CA ALA A 55 33.17 -18.37 -5.42
C ALA A 55 32.03 -18.90 -4.54
N SER A 56 32.28 -19.32 -3.29
CA SER A 56 31.23 -19.98 -2.47
C SER A 56 30.25 -19.00 -1.82
N VAL A 57 30.73 -17.93 -1.18
CA VAL A 57 29.87 -16.94 -0.49
C VAL A 57 29.16 -16.04 -1.50
N SER A 58 29.86 -15.59 -2.55
CA SER A 58 29.26 -14.85 -3.66
C SER A 58 28.12 -15.65 -4.30
N ALA A 59 28.35 -16.93 -4.60
CA ALA A 59 27.33 -17.80 -5.18
C ALA A 59 26.16 -18.03 -4.22
N ALA A 60 26.43 -18.25 -2.93
CA ALA A 60 25.39 -18.45 -1.93
C ALA A 60 24.45 -17.24 -1.84
N VAL A 61 24.99 -16.02 -1.75
CA VAL A 61 24.20 -14.78 -1.70
C VAL A 61 23.47 -14.54 -3.02
N SER A 62 24.15 -14.73 -4.16
CA SER A 62 23.53 -14.57 -5.49
C SER A 62 22.38 -15.55 -5.72
N SER A 63 22.47 -16.77 -5.16
CA SER A 63 21.40 -17.79 -5.24
C SER A 63 20.13 -17.44 -4.46
N LEU A 64 20.14 -16.38 -3.65
CA LEU A 64 18.96 -15.86 -2.93
C LEU A 64 18.02 -15.06 -3.84
N ALA A 65 18.43 -14.75 -5.08
CA ALA A 65 17.55 -14.22 -6.12
C ALA A 65 16.67 -15.35 -6.68
N VAL A 66 15.60 -15.69 -5.96
CA VAL A 66 14.69 -16.79 -6.31
C VAL A 66 13.57 -16.29 -7.23
N TRP A 67 13.09 -17.15 -8.13
CA TRP A 67 11.94 -16.87 -9.01
C TRP A 67 12.12 -15.56 -9.79
N ASP A 68 11.14 -14.66 -9.72
CA ASP A 68 11.17 -13.38 -10.42
C ASP A 68 12.27 -12.44 -9.91
N GLY A 69 12.90 -12.75 -8.77
CA GLY A 69 14.04 -12.00 -8.26
C GLY A 69 15.19 -11.92 -9.27
N VAL A 70 15.44 -12.99 -10.05
CA VAL A 70 16.45 -12.98 -11.11
C VAL A 70 16.12 -11.94 -12.18
N HIS A 71 14.83 -11.78 -12.50
CA HIS A 71 14.36 -10.83 -13.49
C HIS A 71 14.35 -9.38 -13.00
N PHE A 72 14.47 -9.13 -11.69
CA PHE A 72 14.75 -7.80 -11.14
C PHE A 72 16.25 -7.52 -11.01
N ALA A 73 17.04 -8.55 -10.68
CA ALA A 73 18.50 -8.43 -10.59
C ALA A 73 19.14 -8.15 -11.96
N ARG A 74 18.69 -8.86 -13.02
CA ARG A 74 19.30 -8.77 -14.35
C ARG A 74 19.23 -7.35 -14.94
N PRO A 75 18.10 -6.63 -14.93
CA PRO A 75 18.06 -5.25 -15.41
C PRO A 75 18.87 -4.27 -14.55
N ALA A 76 19.06 -4.54 -13.26
CA ALA A 76 19.92 -3.74 -12.40
C ALA A 76 21.42 -3.95 -12.73
N GLU A 77 21.76 -5.14 -13.19
CA GLU A 77 23.11 -5.56 -13.55
C GLU A 77 23.49 -5.11 -14.97
N CYS A 78 22.69 -5.51 -15.96
CA CYS A 78 23.01 -5.38 -17.38
C CYS A 78 22.12 -4.38 -18.14
N GLY A 79 21.12 -3.80 -17.48
CA GLY A 79 20.07 -3.04 -18.17
C GLY A 79 19.00 -3.95 -18.81
N TYR A 80 18.04 -3.32 -19.49
CA TYR A 80 16.92 -4.02 -20.11
C TYR A 80 17.30 -4.63 -21.46
N GLU A 81 17.94 -5.81 -21.42
CA GLU A 81 18.45 -6.51 -22.61
C GLU A 81 17.37 -7.25 -23.39
N TYR A 82 16.43 -7.88 -22.67
CA TYR A 82 15.41 -8.73 -23.29
C TYR A 82 14.03 -8.10 -23.21
N GLU A 83 13.20 -8.34 -24.23
CA GLU A 83 11.83 -7.83 -24.35
C GLU A 83 10.97 -8.19 -23.12
N GLN A 84 11.01 -9.45 -22.67
CA GLN A 84 10.26 -9.91 -21.49
C GLN A 84 10.69 -9.20 -20.19
N SER A 85 11.90 -8.63 -20.13
CA SER A 85 12.39 -7.93 -18.94
C SER A 85 11.58 -6.66 -18.66
N PHE A 86 10.95 -6.06 -19.68
CA PHE A 86 10.09 -4.88 -19.52
C PHE A 86 8.76 -5.17 -18.79
N ALA A 87 8.45 -6.43 -18.46
CA ALA A 87 7.42 -6.75 -17.48
C ALA A 87 7.79 -6.31 -16.05
N PHE A 88 9.10 -6.20 -15.76
CA PHE A 88 9.66 -5.85 -14.47
C PHE A 88 10.02 -4.37 -14.44
N LEU A 89 9.12 -3.54 -13.88
CA LEU A 89 9.20 -2.09 -13.94
C LEU A 89 10.45 -1.51 -13.22
N PRO A 90 10.91 -0.31 -13.60
CA PRO A 90 12.30 0.13 -13.37
C PRO A 90 12.61 0.57 -11.95
N LEU A 91 11.63 0.85 -11.09
CA LEU A 91 11.93 1.42 -9.78
C LEU A 91 12.78 0.49 -8.91
N LEU A 92 12.43 -0.80 -8.85
CA LEU A 92 13.21 -1.75 -8.07
C LEU A 92 14.61 -1.92 -8.67
N PRO A 93 14.79 -2.32 -9.94
CA PRO A 93 16.13 -2.49 -10.52
C PRO A 93 17.01 -1.23 -10.41
N ALA A 94 16.46 -0.04 -10.65
CA ALA A 94 17.20 1.22 -10.51
C ALA A 94 17.62 1.47 -9.05
N SER A 95 16.76 1.16 -8.08
CA SER A 95 17.09 1.31 -6.66
C SER A 95 18.17 0.31 -6.21
N LEU A 96 18.14 -0.93 -6.72
CA LEU A 96 19.18 -1.93 -6.45
C LEU A 96 20.53 -1.45 -6.96
N ALA A 97 20.57 -1.02 -8.22
CA ALA A 97 21.76 -0.49 -8.88
C ALA A 97 22.32 0.73 -8.15
N LEU A 98 21.46 1.66 -7.73
CA LEU A 98 21.85 2.84 -6.97
C LEU A 98 22.48 2.46 -5.62
N LEU A 99 21.84 1.58 -4.85
CA LEU A 99 22.34 1.16 -3.54
C LEU A 99 23.65 0.37 -3.65
N ALA A 100 23.76 -0.53 -4.62
CA ALA A 100 24.97 -1.31 -4.86
C ALA A 100 26.17 -0.43 -5.25
N ARG A 101 25.94 0.64 -6.05
CA ARG A 101 26.99 1.58 -6.47
C ARG A 101 27.26 2.71 -5.48
N SER A 102 26.44 2.85 -4.44
CA SER A 102 26.61 3.87 -3.40
C SER A 102 26.87 3.24 -2.03
N LEU A 103 25.82 3.03 -1.22
CA LEU A 103 25.90 2.55 0.15
C LEU A 103 26.69 1.24 0.29
N PHE A 104 26.51 0.31 -0.65
CA PHE A 104 27.15 -1.00 -0.62
C PHE A 104 28.33 -1.15 -1.59
N ALA A 105 28.82 -0.06 -2.19
CA ALA A 105 29.97 -0.08 -3.09
C ALA A 105 31.22 -0.75 -2.48
N PRO A 106 31.54 -0.56 -1.18
CA PRO A 106 32.70 -1.22 -0.55
C PRO A 106 32.60 -2.76 -0.50
N LEU A 107 31.40 -3.33 -0.62
CA LEU A 107 31.18 -4.79 -0.60
C LEU A 107 31.38 -5.43 -1.99
N VAL A 108 31.36 -4.62 -3.07
CA VAL A 108 31.46 -5.12 -4.45
C VAL A 108 32.76 -5.87 -4.71
N PRO A 109 33.96 -5.39 -4.31
CA PRO A 109 35.20 -6.13 -4.50
C PRO A 109 35.28 -7.44 -3.70
N VAL A 110 34.48 -7.59 -2.64
CA VAL A 110 34.54 -8.73 -1.71
C VAL A 110 33.54 -9.83 -2.10
N LEU A 111 32.32 -9.44 -2.44
CA LEU A 111 31.20 -10.35 -2.69
C LEU A 111 30.83 -10.49 -4.16
N GLY A 112 31.35 -9.62 -5.05
CA GLY A 112 30.90 -9.53 -6.43
C GLY A 112 29.66 -8.66 -6.59
N TYR A 113 29.50 -8.05 -7.76
CA TYR A 113 28.45 -7.06 -8.01
C TYR A 113 27.04 -7.62 -7.90
N ARG A 114 26.80 -8.83 -8.44
CA ARG A 114 25.50 -9.51 -8.37
C ARG A 114 25.07 -9.82 -6.93
N ALA A 115 25.96 -10.35 -6.11
CA ALA A 115 25.66 -10.63 -4.70
C ALA A 115 25.29 -9.34 -3.95
N VAL A 116 25.98 -8.23 -4.22
CA VAL A 116 25.67 -6.92 -3.65
C VAL A 116 24.33 -6.38 -4.13
N LEU A 117 23.93 -6.58 -5.39
CA LEU A 117 22.59 -6.23 -5.87
C LEU A 117 21.50 -7.01 -5.12
N VAL A 118 21.69 -8.31 -4.91
CA VAL A 118 20.75 -9.14 -4.16
C VAL A 118 20.65 -8.66 -2.71
N LEU A 119 21.79 -8.45 -2.04
CA LEU A 119 21.83 -7.92 -0.68
C LEU A 119 21.13 -6.56 -0.57
N SER A 120 21.38 -5.67 -1.53
CA SER A 120 20.75 -4.34 -1.61
C SER A 120 19.23 -4.46 -1.66
N GLY A 121 18.70 -5.43 -2.40
CA GLY A 121 17.26 -5.63 -2.52
C GLY A 121 16.61 -6.23 -1.28
N TYR A 122 17.27 -7.17 -0.62
CA TYR A 122 16.80 -7.67 0.68
C TYR A 122 16.76 -6.52 1.70
N VAL A 123 17.80 -5.69 1.81
CA VAL A 123 17.80 -4.54 2.73
C VAL A 123 16.70 -3.55 2.35
N LEU A 124 16.64 -3.13 1.09
CA LEU A 124 15.67 -2.15 0.59
C LEU A 124 14.23 -2.59 0.84
N ASN A 125 13.88 -3.83 0.49
CA ASN A 125 12.50 -4.30 0.60
C ASN A 125 12.04 -4.45 2.04
N ASN A 126 12.93 -4.89 2.95
CA ASN A 126 12.58 -5.02 4.35
C ASN A 126 12.44 -3.64 5.02
N VAL A 127 13.31 -2.68 4.70
CA VAL A 127 13.17 -1.28 5.15
C VAL A 127 11.90 -0.64 4.59
N ALA A 128 11.65 -0.82 3.29
CA ALA A 128 10.45 -0.31 2.63
C ALA A 128 9.17 -0.90 3.22
N PHE A 129 9.15 -2.19 3.56
CA PHE A 129 8.01 -2.81 4.23
C PHE A 129 7.74 -2.23 5.62
N VAL A 130 8.79 -2.01 6.43
CA VAL A 130 8.62 -1.40 7.76
C VAL A 130 8.05 0.01 7.64
N ALA A 131 8.53 0.80 6.67
CA ALA A 131 7.97 2.11 6.36
C ALA A 131 6.52 2.02 5.84
N ALA A 132 6.21 1.04 4.99
CA ALA A 132 4.85 0.78 4.51
C ALA A 132 3.89 0.44 5.66
N ALA A 133 4.32 -0.37 6.64
CA ALA A 133 3.53 -0.69 7.83
C ALA A 133 3.27 0.53 8.72
N ALA A 134 4.23 1.45 8.82
CA ALA A 134 4.04 2.72 9.52
C ALA A 134 2.97 3.59 8.83
N TYR A 135 3.04 3.74 7.50
CA TYR A 135 2.01 4.44 6.72
C TYR A 135 0.67 3.73 6.79
N PHE A 136 0.64 2.39 6.74
CA PHE A 136 -0.56 1.60 6.87
C PHE A 136 -1.29 1.89 8.19
N TYR A 137 -0.58 1.89 9.32
CA TYR A 137 -1.15 2.21 10.62
C TYR A 137 -1.70 3.64 10.66
N ARG A 138 -0.92 4.62 10.19
CA ARG A 138 -1.35 6.03 10.17
C ARG A 138 -2.59 6.25 9.30
N LEU A 139 -2.60 5.66 8.09
CA LEU A 139 -3.75 5.68 7.20
C LEU A 139 -4.97 5.00 7.85
N SER A 140 -4.77 3.85 8.50
CA SER A 140 -5.84 3.13 9.16
C SER A 140 -6.45 3.92 10.32
N VAL A 141 -5.63 4.63 11.11
CA VAL A 141 -6.13 5.52 12.16
C VAL A 141 -6.94 6.67 11.56
N LEU A 142 -6.45 7.28 10.48
CA LEU A 142 -7.10 8.39 9.78
C LEU A 142 -8.48 8.00 9.21
N ILE A 143 -8.58 6.82 8.59
CA ILE A 143 -9.81 6.37 7.91
C ILE A 143 -10.80 5.73 8.89
N LEU A 144 -10.33 4.82 9.76
CA LEU A 144 -11.22 4.08 10.66
C LEU A 144 -11.63 4.86 11.91
N LYS A 145 -10.87 5.91 12.29
CA LYS A 145 -11.04 6.66 13.54
C LYS A 145 -11.01 5.81 14.82
N ASP A 146 -10.60 4.54 14.73
CA ASP A 146 -10.40 3.62 15.86
C ASP A 146 -8.96 3.11 15.89
N ARG A 147 -8.19 3.57 16.89
CA ARG A 147 -6.80 3.17 17.10
C ARG A 147 -6.65 1.66 17.36
N ARG A 148 -7.62 1.01 18.00
CA ARG A 148 -7.57 -0.44 18.29
C ARG A 148 -7.83 -1.26 17.04
N ALA A 149 -8.81 -0.88 16.22
CA ALA A 149 -9.02 -1.51 14.91
C ALA A 149 -7.82 -1.30 13.98
N ALA A 150 -7.29 -0.08 13.90
CA ALA A 150 -6.11 0.25 13.11
C ALA A 150 -4.88 -0.57 13.52
N TYR A 151 -4.64 -0.72 14.83
CA TYR A 151 -3.55 -1.55 15.35
C TYR A 151 -3.72 -3.02 14.94
N ARG A 152 -4.90 -3.61 15.14
CA ARG A 152 -5.20 -5.00 14.75
C ARG A 152 -5.03 -5.24 13.25
N ALA A 153 -5.51 -4.33 12.42
CA ALA A 153 -5.30 -4.39 10.97
C ALA A 153 -3.80 -4.33 10.62
N SER A 154 -3.03 -3.49 11.32
CA SER A 154 -1.59 -3.35 11.09
C SER A 154 -0.82 -4.60 11.50
N VAL A 155 -1.22 -5.28 12.58
CA VAL A 155 -0.68 -6.59 12.96
C VAL A 155 -0.89 -7.60 11.83
N LEU A 156 -2.12 -7.69 11.30
CA LEU A 156 -2.44 -8.58 10.18
C LEU A 156 -1.63 -8.22 8.92
N PHE A 157 -1.44 -6.93 8.63
CA PHE A 157 -0.59 -6.50 7.51
C PHE A 157 0.88 -6.91 7.70
N CYS A 158 1.42 -6.79 8.93
CA CYS A 158 2.78 -7.22 9.28
C CYS A 158 3.01 -8.72 9.07
N PHE A 159 1.97 -9.54 9.18
CA PHE A 159 1.99 -11.00 9.00
C PHE A 159 1.14 -11.44 7.81
N ASN A 160 1.12 -10.65 6.73
CA ASN A 160 0.27 -10.98 5.59
C ASN A 160 0.75 -12.26 4.86
N PRO A 161 -0.16 -12.98 4.16
CA PRO A 161 0.17 -14.20 3.42
C PRO A 161 1.21 -14.05 2.30
N ALA A 162 1.42 -12.84 1.78
CA ALA A 162 2.42 -12.51 0.77
C ALA A 162 3.78 -12.10 1.37
N SER A 163 3.99 -12.29 2.68
CA SER A 163 5.16 -11.72 3.39
C SER A 163 6.52 -12.13 2.83
N VAL A 164 6.62 -13.28 2.16
CA VAL A 164 7.87 -13.71 1.51
C VAL A 164 8.23 -12.80 0.33
N PHE A 165 7.26 -12.33 -0.46
CA PHE A 165 7.48 -11.34 -1.54
C PHE A 165 7.84 -9.96 -0.98
N TYR A 166 7.33 -9.61 0.19
CA TYR A 166 7.71 -8.37 0.88
C TYR A 166 9.12 -8.42 1.53
N SER A 167 9.73 -9.61 1.65
CA SER A 167 11.02 -9.79 2.31
C SER A 167 12.14 -10.20 1.34
N SER A 168 11.79 -10.69 0.16
CA SER A 168 12.70 -11.13 -0.90
C SER A 168 12.82 -10.07 -2.02
N LEU A 169 13.55 -10.38 -3.10
CA LEU A 169 13.89 -9.47 -4.20
C LEU A 169 12.71 -9.20 -5.15
N TYR A 170 11.69 -8.51 -4.65
CA TYR A 170 10.37 -8.35 -5.26
C TYR A 170 9.86 -6.90 -5.13
N SER A 171 8.99 -6.42 -6.02
CA SER A 171 8.59 -4.99 -6.05
C SER A 171 7.47 -4.63 -5.07
N GLU A 172 6.90 -5.62 -4.39
CA GLU A 172 5.76 -5.53 -3.49
C GLU A 172 5.98 -4.54 -2.36
N SER A 173 7.16 -4.54 -1.72
CA SER A 173 7.48 -3.63 -0.61
C SER A 173 7.55 -2.17 -1.03
N LEU A 174 8.21 -1.89 -2.17
CA LEU A 174 8.25 -0.54 -2.73
C LEU A 174 6.86 -0.08 -3.17
N TYR A 175 6.10 -0.96 -3.83
CA TYR A 175 4.73 -0.68 -4.23
C TYR A 175 3.84 -0.35 -3.02
N ALA A 176 3.91 -1.13 -1.94
CA ALA A 176 3.14 -0.88 -0.73
C ALA A 176 3.58 0.41 -0.02
N LEU A 177 4.89 0.67 0.08
CA LEU A 177 5.41 1.92 0.65
C LEU A 177 4.84 3.14 -0.08
N PHE A 178 4.99 3.18 -1.40
CA PHE A 178 4.60 4.32 -2.20
C PHE A 178 3.08 4.44 -2.38
N SER A 179 2.35 3.32 -2.49
CA SER A 179 0.89 3.34 -2.55
C SER A 179 0.29 3.79 -1.21
N LEU A 180 0.65 3.12 -0.10
CA LEU A 180 0.07 3.44 1.22
C LEU A 180 0.53 4.80 1.72
N GLY A 181 1.79 5.19 1.48
CA GLY A 181 2.29 6.52 1.77
C GLY A 181 1.58 7.59 0.94
N GLY A 182 1.40 7.35 -0.37
CA GLY A 182 0.67 8.26 -1.24
C GLY A 182 -0.80 8.43 -0.83
N LEU A 183 -1.47 7.34 -0.44
CA LEU A 183 -2.83 7.39 0.10
C LEU A 183 -2.87 8.13 1.45
N PHE A 184 -1.92 7.89 2.35
CA PHE A 184 -1.84 8.64 3.60
C PHE A 184 -1.73 10.15 3.35
N TYR A 185 -0.83 10.59 2.47
CA TYR A 185 -0.68 12.01 2.14
C TYR A 185 -1.88 12.58 1.40
N LEU A 186 -2.55 11.79 0.55
CA LEU A 186 -3.78 12.21 -0.12
C LEU A 186 -4.88 12.54 0.90
N PHE A 187 -5.12 11.64 1.84
CA PHE A 187 -6.15 11.84 2.85
C PHE A 187 -5.74 12.83 3.95
N SER A 188 -4.44 13.06 4.14
CA SER A 188 -3.91 14.12 5.01
C SER A 188 -3.91 15.52 4.36
N GLY A 189 -4.26 15.63 3.07
CA GLY A 189 -4.34 16.90 2.33
C GLY A 189 -3.05 17.35 1.62
N ALA A 190 -1.94 16.65 1.79
CA ALA A 190 -0.65 16.93 1.15
C ALA A 190 -0.59 16.38 -0.29
N ASN A 191 -1.43 16.93 -1.17
CA ASN A 191 -1.67 16.39 -2.52
C ASN A 191 -0.41 16.29 -3.40
N THR A 192 0.54 17.21 -3.28
CA THR A 192 1.78 17.18 -4.09
C THR A 192 2.63 15.95 -3.75
N VAL A 193 2.85 15.70 -2.45
CA VAL A 193 3.60 14.52 -1.99
C VAL A 193 2.83 13.24 -2.34
N ALA A 194 1.50 13.28 -2.21
CA ALA A 194 0.65 12.16 -2.60
C ALA A 194 0.82 11.78 -4.08
N VAL A 195 0.80 12.75 -5.00
CA VAL A 195 0.99 12.49 -6.44
C VAL A 195 2.36 11.88 -6.72
N ILE A 196 3.43 12.42 -6.12
CA ILE A 196 4.80 11.89 -6.31
C ILE A 196 4.87 10.44 -5.83
N MET A 197 4.38 10.16 -4.62
CA MET A 197 4.38 8.82 -4.04
C MET A 197 3.53 7.86 -4.89
N LEU A 198 2.32 8.25 -5.31
CA LEU A 198 1.47 7.41 -6.15
C LEU A 198 2.06 7.19 -7.55
N ALA A 199 2.74 8.17 -8.13
CA ALA A 199 3.47 8.02 -9.39
C ALA A 199 4.62 7.00 -9.25
N LEU A 200 5.41 7.10 -8.17
CA LEU A 200 6.46 6.12 -7.85
C LEU A 200 5.89 4.71 -7.65
N SER A 201 4.70 4.57 -7.07
CA SER A 201 4.04 3.26 -6.98
C SER A 201 3.79 2.63 -8.36
N GLY A 202 3.46 3.46 -9.36
CA GLY A 202 3.30 3.06 -10.77
C GLY A 202 4.62 2.67 -11.44
N SER A 203 5.77 3.15 -10.94
CA SER A 203 7.10 2.71 -11.36
C SER A 203 7.58 1.43 -10.68
N ALA A 204 7.00 1.06 -9.54
CA ALA A 204 7.26 -0.21 -8.88
C ALA A 204 6.46 -1.33 -9.55
N ARG A 205 5.18 -1.08 -9.84
CA ARG A 205 4.26 -2.03 -10.45
C ARG A 205 3.19 -1.32 -11.29
N SER A 206 2.76 -1.97 -12.36
CA SER A 206 1.76 -1.43 -13.29
C SER A 206 0.41 -1.11 -12.62
N ASN A 207 0.01 -1.87 -11.59
CA ASN A 207 -1.22 -1.60 -10.84
C ASN A 207 -1.15 -0.31 -10.00
N GLY A 208 0.03 0.28 -9.78
CA GLY A 208 0.14 1.61 -9.16
C GLY A 208 -0.49 2.73 -10.00
N ALA A 209 -0.59 2.55 -11.32
CA ALA A 209 -1.29 3.50 -12.19
C ALA A 209 -2.79 3.62 -11.83
N LEU A 210 -3.40 2.56 -11.29
CA LEU A 210 -4.80 2.55 -10.85
C LEU A 210 -5.03 3.46 -9.63
N ASN A 211 -3.97 3.87 -8.93
CA ASN A 211 -4.08 4.83 -7.83
C ASN A 211 -4.55 6.23 -8.30
N ALA A 212 -4.48 6.52 -9.60
CA ALA A 212 -5.10 7.73 -10.18
C ALA A 212 -6.61 7.79 -9.91
N GLY A 213 -7.26 6.63 -9.76
CA GLY A 213 -8.70 6.54 -9.45
C GLY A 213 -9.11 7.25 -8.17
N TYR A 214 -8.22 7.38 -7.17
CA TYR A 214 -8.51 8.09 -5.93
C TYR A 214 -8.71 9.61 -6.15
N PHE A 215 -7.92 10.23 -7.02
CA PHE A 215 -8.11 11.65 -7.40
C PHE A 215 -9.36 11.85 -8.26
N CYS A 216 -9.62 10.93 -9.20
CA CYS A 216 -10.83 10.95 -10.01
C CYS A 216 -12.09 10.87 -9.12
N PHE A 217 -12.08 9.98 -8.13
CA PHE A 217 -13.17 9.83 -7.17
C PHE A 217 -13.38 11.11 -6.34
N GLN A 218 -12.29 11.70 -5.82
CA GLN A 218 -12.39 12.95 -5.06
C GLN A 218 -12.99 14.10 -5.91
N ALA A 219 -12.59 14.21 -7.16
CA ALA A 219 -13.11 15.24 -8.06
C ALA A 219 -14.58 14.99 -8.43
N LEU A 220 -14.98 13.73 -8.62
CA LEU A 220 -16.37 13.35 -8.86
C LEU A 220 -17.25 13.69 -7.65
N LEU A 221 -16.77 13.44 -6.43
CA LEU A 221 -17.49 13.79 -5.21
C LEU A 221 -17.71 15.31 -5.09
N GLN A 222 -16.67 16.09 -5.37
CA GLN A 222 -16.76 17.56 -5.37
C GLN A 222 -17.70 18.10 -6.45
N ALA A 223 -17.72 17.47 -7.63
CA ALA A 223 -18.65 17.80 -8.70
C ALA A 223 -20.10 17.45 -8.33
N TYR A 224 -20.31 16.29 -7.69
CA TYR A 224 -21.62 15.86 -7.20
C TYR A 224 -22.19 16.84 -6.17
N ASP A 225 -21.40 17.24 -5.17
CA ASP A 225 -21.83 18.21 -4.15
C ASP A 225 -22.28 19.52 -4.75
N ALA A 226 -21.51 20.06 -5.71
CA ALA A 226 -21.86 21.31 -6.36
C ALA A 226 -23.13 21.18 -7.21
N ALA A 227 -23.35 20.04 -7.85
CA ALA A 227 -24.56 19.77 -8.63
C ALA A 227 -25.81 19.63 -7.74
N VAL A 228 -25.69 18.99 -6.57
CA VAL A 228 -26.79 18.79 -5.62
C VAL A 228 -27.16 20.09 -4.89
N ARG A 229 -26.18 20.92 -4.50
CA ARG A 229 -26.44 22.24 -3.89
C ARG A 229 -27.31 23.13 -4.77
N LYS A 230 -27.15 23.04 -6.10
CA LYS A 230 -27.92 23.82 -7.07
C LYS A 230 -29.41 23.44 -7.12
N LYS A 231 -29.80 22.25 -6.66
CA LYS A 231 -31.18 21.72 -6.78
C LYS A 231 -32.09 22.04 -5.59
N ARG A 232 -31.61 22.67 -4.51
CA ARG A 232 -32.45 23.07 -3.37
C ARG A 232 -32.34 24.58 -3.10
N PRO A 233 -33.20 25.42 -3.69
CA PRO A 233 -33.41 26.76 -3.17
C PRO A 233 -34.27 26.64 -1.90
N LEU A 234 -33.73 27.10 -0.77
CA LEU A 234 -34.51 27.68 0.33
C LEU A 234 -35.66 26.85 0.93
N VAL A 235 -35.36 26.06 1.96
CA VAL A 235 -36.21 26.03 3.17
C VAL A 235 -35.30 26.38 4.34
N ARG A 236 -35.02 27.68 4.50
CA ARG A 236 -34.20 28.21 5.60
C ARG A 236 -35.15 28.82 6.62
N SER A 237 -35.50 28.04 7.64
CA SER A 237 -35.90 28.65 8.91
C SER A 237 -34.65 29.22 9.57
N ALA A 238 -34.75 30.51 9.85
CA ALA A 238 -33.94 31.44 10.62
C ALA A 238 -32.62 30.96 11.28
N SER A 239 -31.61 31.85 11.15
CA SER A 239 -30.44 31.99 12.02
C SER A 239 -29.21 31.11 11.74
N VAL A 240 -28.72 31.13 10.50
CA VAL A 240 -27.29 30.90 10.23
C VAL A 240 -26.83 31.96 9.23
N VAL A 241 -25.84 32.76 9.65
CA VAL A 241 -25.17 33.78 8.83
C VAL A 241 -24.80 33.17 7.48
N ILE A 242 -25.51 33.59 6.43
CA ILE A 242 -25.21 33.19 5.06
C ILE A 242 -24.02 34.03 4.63
N VAL A 243 -22.83 33.47 4.65
CA VAL A 243 -21.71 34.02 3.87
C VAL A 243 -22.16 33.99 2.40
N ASN A 244 -22.38 35.17 1.82
CA ASN A 244 -22.80 35.34 0.43
C ASN A 244 -21.65 34.91 -0.49
N ARG A 245 -21.64 33.64 -0.91
CA ARG A 245 -20.62 33.06 -1.77
C ARG A 245 -21.15 33.02 -3.20
N ASN A 246 -20.65 33.91 -4.05
CA ASN A 246 -21.11 34.10 -5.43
C ASN A 246 -21.16 32.77 -6.22
N THR A 247 -22.29 32.50 -6.86
CA THR A 247 -22.57 31.29 -7.66
C THR A 247 -21.58 31.07 -8.83
N TRP A 248 -20.98 32.15 -9.33
CA TRP A 248 -19.90 32.12 -10.33
C TRP A 248 -18.60 31.53 -9.79
N HIS A 249 -18.27 31.79 -8.52
CA HIS A 249 -17.07 31.29 -7.87
C HIS A 249 -17.15 29.78 -7.60
N GLU A 250 -18.36 29.22 -7.46
CA GLU A 250 -18.55 27.79 -7.22
C GLU A 250 -18.38 26.92 -8.47
N LYS A 251 -18.86 27.37 -9.64
CA LYS A 251 -18.67 26.64 -10.91
C LYS A 251 -17.20 26.58 -11.32
N ASN A 252 -16.50 27.70 -11.21
CA ASN A 252 -15.07 27.77 -11.52
C ASN A 252 -14.24 26.87 -10.58
N LEU A 253 -14.68 26.69 -9.32
CA LEU A 253 -14.02 25.80 -8.35
C LEU A 253 -14.15 24.31 -8.72
N VAL A 254 -15.30 23.89 -9.23
CA VAL A 254 -15.53 22.49 -9.69
C VAL A 254 -14.71 22.18 -10.94
N VAL A 255 -14.72 23.09 -11.91
CA VAL A 255 -13.91 22.94 -13.14
C VAL A 255 -12.43 22.89 -12.78
N LEU A 256 -11.97 23.77 -11.90
CA LEU A 256 -10.59 23.76 -11.40
C LEU A 256 -10.25 22.45 -10.67
N ALA A 257 -11.17 21.91 -9.88
CA ALA A 257 -10.99 20.62 -9.21
C ALA A 257 -10.89 19.44 -10.20
N LEU A 258 -11.73 19.40 -11.23
CA LEU A 258 -11.69 18.38 -12.29
C LEU A 258 -10.40 18.49 -13.11
N VAL A 259 -9.99 19.70 -13.49
CA VAL A 259 -8.72 19.94 -14.20
C VAL A 259 -7.54 19.54 -13.33
N ALA A 260 -7.52 19.93 -12.05
CA ALA A 260 -6.47 19.55 -11.11
C ALA A 260 -6.41 18.03 -10.93
N ALA A 261 -7.56 17.35 -10.83
CA ALA A 261 -7.58 15.88 -10.76
C ALA A 261 -7.09 15.22 -12.05
N ALA A 262 -7.47 15.74 -13.23
CA ALA A 262 -6.98 15.24 -14.51
C ALA A 262 -5.46 15.39 -14.61
N LEU A 263 -4.91 16.56 -14.28
CA LEU A 263 -3.47 16.79 -14.26
C LEU A 263 -2.75 15.85 -13.30
N ARG A 264 -3.25 15.71 -12.05
CA ARG A 264 -2.68 14.80 -11.06
C ARG A 264 -2.73 13.34 -11.52
N SER A 265 -3.82 12.91 -12.14
CA SER A 265 -3.93 11.57 -12.73
C SER A 265 -2.92 11.36 -13.86
N ILE A 266 -2.72 12.35 -14.75
CA ILE A 266 -1.69 12.30 -15.80
C ILE A 266 -0.30 12.12 -15.18
N PHE A 267 0.03 12.86 -14.12
CA PHE A 267 1.30 12.70 -13.40
C PHE A 267 1.49 11.31 -12.78
N ILE A 268 0.41 10.67 -12.32
CA ILE A 268 0.47 9.28 -11.80
C ILE A 268 0.73 8.28 -12.92
N PHE A 269 0.16 8.49 -14.11
CA PHE A 269 0.38 7.63 -15.27
C PHE A 269 1.73 7.84 -15.94
N LEU A 270 2.33 9.03 -15.78
CA LEU A 270 3.54 9.44 -16.49
C LEU A 270 4.69 8.42 -16.39
N PRO A 271 5.08 7.89 -15.21
CA PRO A 271 6.21 6.97 -15.14
C PRO A 271 5.97 5.64 -15.85
N PHE A 272 4.72 5.14 -15.82
CA PHE A 272 4.37 3.91 -16.54
C PHE A 272 4.55 4.09 -18.04
N PHE A 273 3.97 5.16 -18.61
CA PHE A 273 4.09 5.45 -20.04
C PHE A 273 5.49 5.86 -20.46
N ALA A 274 6.24 6.58 -19.62
CA ALA A 274 7.64 6.88 -19.87
C ALA A 274 8.47 5.60 -20.01
N PHE A 275 8.20 4.58 -19.18
CA PHE A 275 8.86 3.29 -19.29
C PHE A 275 8.42 2.50 -20.54
N GLN A 276 7.15 2.60 -20.94
CA GLN A 276 6.69 2.02 -22.22
C GLN A 276 7.40 2.68 -23.42
N ALA A 277 7.56 4.02 -23.38
CA ALA A 277 8.27 4.76 -24.41
C ALA A 277 9.76 4.40 -24.44
N TYR A 278 10.39 4.23 -23.29
CA TYR A 278 11.78 3.74 -23.21
C TYR A 278 11.93 2.36 -23.85
N GLY A 279 11.00 1.43 -23.61
CA GLY A 279 11.01 0.12 -24.27
C GLY A 279 10.79 0.18 -25.78
N TYR A 280 9.89 1.05 -26.24
CA TYR A 280 9.69 1.31 -27.67
C TYR A 280 10.96 1.86 -28.33
N LEU A 281 11.61 2.85 -27.72
CA LEU A 281 12.86 3.41 -28.24
C LEU A 281 13.98 2.36 -28.25
N SER A 282 14.09 1.55 -27.20
CA SER A 282 15.16 0.56 -27.07
C SER A 282 15.01 -0.59 -28.07
N ILE A 283 13.79 -1.10 -28.27
CA ILE A 283 13.54 -2.31 -29.07
C ILE A 283 13.14 -1.97 -30.51
N CYS A 284 12.22 -1.03 -30.71
CA CYS A 284 11.66 -0.74 -32.04
C CYS A 284 12.48 0.26 -32.85
N VAL A 285 13.20 1.18 -32.20
CA VAL A 285 13.96 2.23 -32.89
C VAL A 285 15.45 1.91 -32.95
N HIS A 286 16.05 1.55 -31.82
CA HIS A 286 17.48 1.25 -31.72
C HIS A 286 17.80 -0.25 -31.75
N GLY A 287 16.78 -1.11 -31.86
CA GLY A 287 16.98 -2.56 -31.92
C GLY A 287 17.54 -3.00 -33.26
N SER A 288 18.51 -3.92 -33.24
CA SER A 288 19.20 -4.44 -34.43
C SER A 288 18.46 -5.59 -35.14
N SER A 289 17.16 -5.77 -34.90
CA SER A 289 16.38 -6.87 -35.47
C SER A 289 15.90 -6.50 -36.88
N GLU A 290 16.24 -7.32 -37.88
CA GLU A 290 15.81 -7.13 -39.28
C GLU A 290 14.27 -7.14 -39.42
N GLU A 291 13.57 -7.86 -38.53
CA GLU A 291 12.12 -7.83 -38.45
C GLU A 291 11.63 -7.05 -37.22
N LEU A 292 10.79 -6.04 -37.49
CA LEU A 292 10.13 -5.26 -36.45
C LEU A 292 9.03 -6.07 -35.77
N ARG A 293 9.00 -6.07 -34.43
CA ARG A 293 8.01 -6.80 -33.63
C ARG A 293 6.57 -6.35 -33.95
N PRO A 294 5.57 -7.24 -33.87
CA PRO A 294 4.18 -6.91 -34.23
C PRO A 294 3.60 -5.74 -33.43
N TRP A 295 3.96 -5.61 -32.16
CA TRP A 295 3.47 -4.52 -31.31
C TRP A 295 4.11 -3.17 -31.64
N CYS A 296 5.30 -3.13 -32.26
CA CYS A 296 5.88 -1.89 -32.77
C CYS A 296 5.04 -1.30 -33.91
N LYS A 297 4.36 -2.15 -34.69
CA LYS A 297 3.49 -1.76 -35.83
C LYS A 297 2.05 -1.44 -35.41
N ALA A 298 1.69 -1.66 -34.15
CA ALA A 298 0.34 -1.43 -33.67
C ALA A 298 0.01 0.07 -33.57
N LYS A 299 -1.26 0.44 -33.75
CA LYS A 299 -1.74 1.84 -33.63
C LYS A 299 -1.35 2.48 -32.30
N VAL A 300 -1.33 1.69 -31.24
CA VAL A 300 -0.79 2.08 -29.93
C VAL A 300 0.26 1.03 -29.57
N PRO A 301 1.57 1.35 -29.67
CA PRO A 301 2.64 0.39 -29.41
C PRO A 301 2.84 0.17 -27.91
N LEU A 302 1.97 -0.64 -27.31
CA LEU A 302 1.98 -0.93 -25.88
C LEU A 302 2.76 -2.22 -25.57
N LEU A 303 4.05 -2.06 -25.28
CA LEU A 303 4.97 -3.16 -24.95
C LEU A 303 4.45 -4.04 -23.81
N TYR A 304 4.06 -3.46 -22.67
CA TYR A 304 3.59 -4.21 -21.51
C TYR A 304 2.36 -5.07 -21.83
N GLY A 305 1.40 -4.55 -22.61
CA GLY A 305 0.21 -5.30 -23.03
C GLY A 305 0.56 -6.48 -23.94
N TYR A 306 1.48 -6.27 -24.88
CA TYR A 306 2.00 -7.35 -25.72
C TYR A 306 2.69 -8.43 -24.89
N ILE A 307 3.56 -8.03 -23.97
CA ILE A 307 4.29 -8.96 -23.11
C ILE A 307 3.33 -9.84 -22.29
N GLN A 308 2.36 -9.23 -21.62
CA GLN A 308 1.39 -9.92 -20.79
C GLN A 308 0.58 -10.94 -21.60
N SER A 309 0.16 -10.60 -22.82
CA SER A 309 -0.60 -11.51 -23.69
C SER A 309 0.27 -12.57 -24.35
N HIS A 310 1.44 -12.21 -24.88
CA HIS A 310 2.25 -13.08 -25.74
C HIS A 310 3.08 -14.10 -24.93
N TYR A 311 3.80 -13.64 -23.91
CA TYR A 311 4.68 -14.51 -23.12
C TYR A 311 3.94 -15.17 -21.96
N TRP A 312 3.01 -14.44 -21.34
CA TRP A 312 2.30 -14.92 -20.15
C TRP A 312 0.87 -15.37 -20.42
N GLY A 313 0.30 -15.16 -21.62
CA GLY A 313 -1.07 -15.61 -21.91
C GLY A 313 -2.16 -14.90 -21.09
N VAL A 314 -1.87 -13.74 -20.50
CA VAL A 314 -2.83 -12.95 -19.71
C VAL A 314 -3.94 -12.41 -20.61
N GLY A 315 -5.17 -12.43 -20.12
CA GLY A 315 -6.33 -11.93 -20.84
C GLY A 315 -7.64 -12.41 -20.22
N PHE A 316 -8.73 -11.73 -20.56
CA PHE A 316 -10.04 -12.03 -20.01
C PHE A 316 -10.41 -13.51 -20.22
N LEU A 317 -10.68 -14.20 -19.10
CA LEU A 317 -11.04 -15.62 -19.00
C LEU A 317 -10.04 -16.63 -19.58
N ARG A 318 -8.85 -16.20 -20.04
CA ARG A 318 -7.86 -17.11 -20.65
C ARG A 318 -7.32 -18.15 -19.67
N TYR A 319 -7.33 -17.83 -18.37
CA TYR A 319 -6.83 -18.71 -17.31
C TYR A 319 -7.86 -19.74 -16.81
N PHE A 320 -9.12 -19.66 -17.24
CA PHE A 320 -10.19 -20.57 -16.81
C PHE A 320 -10.11 -21.90 -17.53
N GLN A 321 -9.14 -22.71 -17.12
CA GLN A 321 -8.93 -24.08 -17.61
C GLN A 321 -9.03 -25.05 -16.44
N VAL A 322 -9.56 -26.26 -16.68
CA VAL A 322 -9.71 -27.30 -15.65
C VAL A 322 -8.37 -27.62 -14.96
N LYS A 323 -7.27 -27.60 -15.73
CA LYS A 323 -5.90 -27.84 -15.23
C LYS A 323 -5.46 -26.82 -14.17
N GLN A 324 -6.06 -25.63 -14.14
CA GLN A 324 -5.71 -24.55 -13.22
C GLN A 324 -6.53 -24.58 -11.92
N LEU A 325 -7.45 -25.53 -11.74
CA LEU A 325 -8.30 -25.62 -10.55
C LEU A 325 -7.51 -25.62 -9.22
N PRO A 326 -6.35 -26.31 -9.09
CA PRO A 326 -5.53 -26.23 -7.88
C PRO A 326 -5.07 -24.80 -7.55
N ASN A 327 -4.81 -23.98 -8.58
CA ASN A 327 -4.37 -22.60 -8.41
C ASN A 327 -5.50 -21.70 -7.93
N PHE A 328 -6.73 -21.94 -8.39
CA PHE A 328 -7.92 -21.27 -7.86
C PHE A 328 -8.14 -21.60 -6.39
N LEU A 329 -7.90 -22.86 -5.98
CA LEU A 329 -7.98 -23.25 -4.57
C LEU A 329 -6.92 -22.53 -3.72
N LEU A 330 -5.69 -22.44 -4.22
CA LEU A 330 -4.59 -21.72 -3.54
C LEU A 330 -4.86 -20.21 -3.40
N ALA A 331 -5.52 -19.60 -4.39
CA ALA A 331 -5.89 -18.18 -4.34
C ALA A 331 -7.22 -17.91 -3.61
N SER A 332 -8.02 -18.95 -3.33
CA SER A 332 -9.34 -18.79 -2.74
C SER A 332 -9.36 -18.01 -1.42
N PRO A 333 -8.43 -18.18 -0.45
CA PRO A 333 -8.55 -17.50 0.84
C PRO A 333 -8.45 -15.97 0.72
N VAL A 334 -7.52 -15.47 -0.09
CA VAL A 334 -7.39 -14.01 -0.31
C VAL A 334 -8.57 -13.45 -1.10
N LEU A 335 -9.04 -14.17 -2.12
CA LEU A 335 -10.17 -13.74 -2.94
C LEU A 335 -11.47 -13.73 -2.13
N SER A 336 -11.71 -14.75 -1.30
CA SER A 336 -12.85 -14.79 -0.39
C SER A 336 -12.81 -13.65 0.62
N LEU A 337 -11.63 -13.34 1.18
CA LEU A 337 -11.49 -12.21 2.11
C LEU A 337 -11.72 -10.86 1.41
N ALA A 338 -11.25 -10.70 0.17
CA ALA A 338 -11.48 -9.50 -0.63
C ALA A 338 -12.98 -9.32 -0.96
N ILE A 339 -13.65 -10.38 -1.44
CA ILE A 339 -15.09 -10.37 -1.72
C ILE A 339 -15.89 -10.07 -0.46
N TYR A 340 -15.56 -10.72 0.66
CA TYR A 340 -16.18 -10.42 1.96
C TYR A 340 -16.02 -8.95 2.32
N SER A 341 -14.81 -8.39 2.19
CA SER A 341 -14.52 -6.99 2.51
C SER A 341 -15.38 -6.05 1.66
N ILE A 342 -15.48 -6.32 0.36
CA ILE A 342 -16.32 -5.55 -0.57
C ILE A 342 -17.79 -5.61 -0.14
N ILE A 343 -18.34 -6.80 0.09
CA ILE A 343 -19.74 -6.96 0.50
C ILE A 343 -20.01 -6.28 1.84
N HIS A 344 -19.13 -6.47 2.83
CA HIS A 344 -19.27 -5.90 4.16
C HIS A 344 -19.35 -4.37 4.11
N TYR A 345 -18.38 -3.72 3.46
CA TYR A 345 -18.37 -2.27 3.38
C TYR A 345 -19.43 -1.69 2.44
N THR A 346 -19.83 -2.43 1.40
CA THR A 346 -20.95 -2.02 0.54
C THR A 346 -22.27 -2.04 1.30
N LYS A 347 -22.50 -3.02 2.18
CA LYS A 347 -23.68 -3.07 3.06
C LYS A 347 -23.70 -1.91 4.05
N ILE A 348 -22.56 -1.63 4.69
CA ILE A 348 -22.41 -0.47 5.59
C ILE A 348 -22.74 0.82 4.83
N LEU A 349 -22.14 1.00 3.65
CA LEU A 349 -22.41 2.17 2.81
C LEU A 349 -23.89 2.27 2.41
N HIS A 350 -24.51 1.16 2.01
CA HIS A 350 -25.92 1.14 1.62
C HIS A 350 -26.86 1.53 2.77
N GLN A 351 -26.60 1.02 3.98
CA GLN A 351 -27.37 1.37 5.18
C GLN A 351 -27.24 2.87 5.50
N LEU A 352 -26.04 3.42 5.39
CA LEU A 352 -25.79 4.85 5.61
C LEU A 352 -26.46 5.74 4.57
N LEU A 353 -26.48 5.30 3.30
CA LEU A 353 -27.19 5.97 2.22
C LEU A 353 -28.72 6.01 2.46
N GLN A 354 -29.26 5.03 3.18
CA GLN A 354 -30.69 4.97 3.54
C GLN A 354 -31.03 5.83 4.76
N THR A 355 -30.12 5.96 5.73
CA THR A 355 -30.40 6.68 7.00
C THR A 355 -30.14 8.18 6.94
N THR A 356 -29.29 8.64 6.03
CA THR A 356 -28.74 10.00 6.09
C THR A 356 -28.80 10.70 4.74
N SER A 357 -29.14 11.99 4.72
CA SER A 357 -28.92 12.83 3.52
C SER A 357 -27.41 12.91 3.27
N ILE A 358 -26.94 12.20 2.25
CA ILE A 358 -25.56 12.11 1.72
C ILE A 358 -24.79 13.44 1.86
N HIS A 359 -25.47 14.55 1.64
CA HIS A 359 -24.91 15.89 1.69
C HIS A 359 -24.34 16.31 3.05
N ARG A 360 -24.95 15.90 4.18
CA ARG A 360 -24.50 16.30 5.52
C ARG A 360 -23.13 15.68 5.83
N GLN A 361 -22.94 14.40 5.51
CA GLN A 361 -21.70 13.67 5.76
C GLN A 361 -20.56 14.09 4.83
N ILE A 362 -20.83 14.40 3.55
CA ILE A 362 -19.79 14.89 2.64
C ILE A 362 -19.25 16.26 3.10
N ILE A 363 -20.13 17.17 3.55
CA ILE A 363 -19.73 18.48 4.07
C ILE A 363 -18.86 18.31 5.31
N THR A 364 -19.29 17.50 6.29
CA THR A 364 -18.50 17.28 7.51
C THR A 364 -17.15 16.64 7.19
N ALA A 365 -17.08 15.61 6.34
CA ALA A 365 -15.82 14.95 5.97
C ALA A 365 -14.85 15.87 5.19
N LEU A 366 -15.36 16.82 4.40
CA LEU A 366 -14.55 17.84 3.72
C LEU A 366 -14.11 18.96 4.67
N GLU A 367 -14.93 19.33 5.66
CA GLU A 367 -14.61 20.36 6.66
C GLU A 367 -13.67 19.82 7.76
N GLY A 368 -13.83 18.58 8.21
CA GLY A 368 -12.97 17.89 9.18
C GLY A 368 -11.52 17.74 8.69
N ARG A 369 -11.30 17.66 7.38
CA ARG A 369 -9.96 17.74 6.74
C ARG A 369 -9.23 19.04 7.07
N SER A 370 -9.93 20.15 7.29
CA SER A 370 -9.30 21.43 7.60
C SER A 370 -8.89 21.55 9.07
N LEU A 371 -9.60 20.87 9.98
CA LEU A 371 -9.39 20.98 11.43
C LEU A 371 -8.29 20.05 11.95
N GLU A 372 -8.17 18.85 11.38
CA GLU A 372 -7.05 17.93 11.71
C GLU A 372 -5.70 18.43 11.18
N LEU A 373 -5.70 19.23 10.11
CA LEU A 373 -4.51 19.89 9.60
C LEU A 373 -3.87 20.80 10.68
N TYR A 374 -4.69 21.45 11.51
CA TYR A 374 -4.22 22.33 12.59
C TYR A 374 -3.65 21.55 13.78
N LYS A 375 -4.31 20.45 14.19
CA LYS A 375 -3.86 19.60 15.31
C LYS A 375 -2.60 18.80 15.00
N THR A 376 -2.38 18.40 13.74
CA THR A 376 -1.21 17.58 13.38
C THR A 376 0.08 18.40 13.31
N THR A 377 -0.02 19.74 13.18
CA THR A 377 1.14 20.65 13.19
C THR A 377 1.74 20.88 14.58
N ASP A 378 0.95 20.80 15.65
CA ASP A 378 1.40 21.07 17.02
C ASP A 378 2.15 19.91 17.69
N ASP A 379 2.08 18.70 17.12
CA ASP A 379 2.67 17.47 17.69
C ASP A 379 4.04 17.10 17.09
N MET A 380 4.76 18.05 16.48
CA MET A 380 6.15 17.84 16.02
C MET A 380 7.15 18.37 17.06
N PRO A 381 7.93 17.52 17.76
CA PRO A 381 9.05 18.01 18.55
C PRO A 381 10.17 18.39 17.58
N VAL A 382 10.28 19.68 17.28
CA VAL A 382 11.48 20.24 16.63
C VAL A 382 12.61 20.17 17.64
N LEU A 383 13.65 19.45 17.24
CA LEU A 383 14.96 19.35 17.89
C LEU A 383 15.54 20.76 18.12
N ARG A 384 15.35 21.34 19.31
CA ARG A 384 16.14 22.49 19.77
C ARG A 384 17.31 21.96 20.61
N SER A 385 18.49 22.06 20.01
CA SER A 385 19.80 22.03 20.63
C SER A 385 19.80 22.85 21.93
N GLU A 386 20.09 22.18 23.05
CA GLU A 386 20.43 22.83 24.31
C GLU A 386 21.84 23.44 24.20
N LEU A 387 21.99 24.71 24.58
CA LEU A 387 23.25 25.26 25.08
C LEU A 387 22.92 26.10 26.33
N PRO A 388 23.59 25.90 27.48
CA PRO A 388 23.24 26.54 28.74
C PRO A 388 24.03 27.84 28.93
N ALA A 389 23.35 28.94 29.27
CA ALA A 389 23.97 30.11 29.90
C ALA A 389 22.95 30.82 30.77
N GLY A 390 23.22 30.88 32.08
CA GLY A 390 22.33 31.48 33.07
C GLY A 390 22.32 33.01 33.09
N LEU A 391 21.32 33.58 33.74
CA LEU A 391 21.47 34.50 34.88
C LEU A 391 20.09 34.92 35.43
N THR A 392 19.95 34.76 36.74
CA THR A 392 19.12 35.48 37.73
C THR A 392 18.31 36.72 37.29
N ASN A 393 17.02 36.82 37.68
CA ASN A 393 16.57 37.70 38.78
C ASN A 393 15.03 37.74 39.01
N LYS A 394 14.67 37.44 40.27
CA LYS A 394 13.68 38.04 41.20
C LYS A 394 12.29 38.60 40.74
N ALA A 395 11.29 38.12 41.50
CA ALA A 395 10.13 38.83 42.12
C ALA A 395 9.03 39.35 41.16
N HIS A 396 7.73 39.34 41.46
CA HIS A 396 6.97 39.46 42.71
C HIS A 396 5.48 39.15 42.39
N GLY A 397 4.64 38.83 43.40
CA GLY A 397 3.19 39.06 43.31
C GLY A 397 2.27 37.86 43.59
N ASN A 398 1.99 37.63 44.88
CA ASN A 398 0.95 36.74 45.40
C ASN A 398 -0.48 37.15 44.97
N SER A 399 -1.37 36.16 44.77
CA SER A 399 -2.73 36.20 45.34
C SER A 399 -3.37 34.81 45.47
N LYS A 400 -3.37 34.32 46.72
CA LYS A 400 -4.44 33.60 47.46
C LYS A 400 -5.33 32.61 46.68
N VAL A 401 -5.21 31.29 46.87
CA VAL A 401 -5.65 30.44 48.02
C VAL A 401 -7.18 30.27 48.13
N LYS A 402 -7.67 29.05 47.87
CA LYS A 402 -8.55 28.18 48.71
C LYS A 402 -9.00 26.96 47.87
N GLN A 403 -8.49 25.74 48.13
CA GLN A 403 -9.11 24.67 48.97
C GLN A 403 -10.58 24.40 48.64
N ARG A 404 -11.05 23.17 48.38
CA ARG A 404 -10.97 22.00 49.27
C ARG A 404 -11.45 20.72 48.55
N LYS A 405 -10.82 19.58 48.85
CA LYS A 405 -11.41 18.23 48.71
C LYS A 405 -12.46 18.02 49.81
N SER A 406 -13.58 17.36 49.51
CA SER A 406 -14.30 16.54 50.49
C SER A 406 -14.84 15.27 49.84
N VAL A 407 -14.51 14.16 50.47
CA VAL A 407 -15.12 12.83 50.31
C VAL A 407 -16.38 12.79 51.16
N ALA A 408 -17.48 12.29 50.63
CA ALA A 408 -18.59 11.75 51.42
C ALA A 408 -19.31 10.66 50.60
N THR A 409 -19.46 9.50 51.21
CA THR A 409 -20.18 8.33 50.73
C THR A 409 -21.61 8.40 51.28
N GLU A 410 -22.63 8.26 50.44
CA GLU A 410 -23.95 7.77 50.89
C GLU A 410 -24.76 7.18 49.73
N THR A 411 -25.34 6.03 50.00
CA THR A 411 -26.12 5.14 49.13
C THR A 411 -27.57 5.58 49.04
N ALA A 412 -28.13 5.77 47.83
CA ALA A 412 -29.56 5.62 47.55
C ALA A 412 -29.84 5.44 46.05
N SER A 413 -30.75 4.52 45.76
CA SER A 413 -31.21 4.00 44.47
C SER A 413 -32.05 4.98 43.63
N ALA A 414 -31.76 5.10 42.32
CA ALA A 414 -32.75 5.32 41.25
C ALA A 414 -32.11 5.07 39.86
N PRO A 415 -32.90 4.70 38.83
CA PRO A 415 -32.43 3.98 37.63
C PRO A 415 -32.26 4.87 36.39
N PHE A 416 -31.58 4.33 35.36
CA PHE A 416 -31.70 4.71 33.93
C PHE A 416 -31.28 6.13 33.51
N HIS A 417 -30.12 6.26 32.82
CA HIS A 417 -29.93 7.02 31.56
C HIS A 417 -28.44 7.14 31.16
N ASP A 418 -27.70 6.04 30.98
CA ASP A 418 -26.28 6.12 30.53
C ASP A 418 -25.96 5.32 29.25
N THR A 419 -26.92 4.52 28.77
CA THR A 419 -26.78 3.70 27.55
C THR A 419 -27.16 4.43 26.25
N LEU A 420 -27.70 5.65 26.32
CA LEU A 420 -28.09 6.44 25.15
C LEU A 420 -27.02 7.47 24.73
N TYR A 421 -26.32 8.08 25.69
CA TYR A 421 -25.25 9.05 25.41
C TYR A 421 -23.98 8.41 24.84
N THR A 422 -23.66 7.19 25.28
CA THR A 422 -22.50 6.44 24.78
C THR A 422 -22.71 5.94 23.34
N ASN A 423 -23.95 5.60 22.97
CA ASN A 423 -24.28 5.14 21.62
C ASN A 423 -24.37 6.28 20.59
N GLN A 424 -24.76 7.49 21.00
CA GLN A 424 -24.79 8.66 20.10
C GLN A 424 -23.38 9.14 19.71
N ASN A 425 -22.44 9.19 20.66
CA ASN A 425 -21.04 9.56 20.37
C ASN A 425 -20.28 8.51 19.54
N ILE A 426 -20.69 7.23 19.62
CA ILE A 426 -20.14 6.16 18.75
C ILE A 426 -20.74 6.25 17.34
N LYS A 427 -22.03 6.59 17.20
CA LYS A 427 -22.69 6.78 15.90
C LYS A 427 -22.15 7.99 15.13
N GLU A 428 -22.01 9.15 15.77
CA GLU A 428 -21.52 10.36 15.09
C GLU A 428 -20.06 10.24 14.62
N ASN A 429 -19.20 9.51 15.36
CA ASN A 429 -17.81 9.28 14.92
C ASN A 429 -17.69 8.19 13.84
N GLN A 430 -18.62 7.24 13.76
CA GLN A 430 -18.66 6.22 12.70
C GLN A 430 -19.20 6.77 11.36
N ASP A 431 -20.08 7.77 11.42
CA ASP A 431 -20.75 8.34 10.25
C ASP A 431 -19.78 9.07 9.28
N GLU A 432 -18.72 9.69 9.80
CA GLU A 432 -17.77 10.48 9.01
C GLU A 432 -16.65 9.62 8.37
N GLY A 433 -16.24 8.54 9.03
CA GLY A 433 -15.27 7.57 8.49
C GLY A 433 -15.82 6.84 7.26
N SER A 434 -17.14 6.66 7.17
CA SER A 434 -17.76 5.73 6.24
C SER A 434 -17.73 6.15 4.77
N ILE A 435 -17.73 7.46 4.45
CA ILE A 435 -17.62 7.92 3.05
C ILE A 435 -16.18 7.87 2.53
N LEU A 436 -15.20 7.99 3.42
CA LEU A 436 -13.78 7.89 3.08
C LEU A 436 -13.41 6.46 2.67
N LEU A 437 -14.21 5.45 3.04
CA LEU A 437 -14.02 4.06 2.63
C LEU A 437 -14.41 3.79 1.16
N VAL A 438 -15.33 4.57 0.58
CA VAL A 438 -15.85 4.35 -0.78
C VAL A 438 -14.76 4.17 -1.84
N PRO A 439 -13.75 5.07 -1.97
CA PRO A 439 -12.72 4.90 -2.99
C PRO A 439 -11.88 3.65 -2.78
N PHE A 440 -11.64 3.23 -1.52
CA PHE A 440 -10.90 2.00 -1.24
C PHE A 440 -11.71 0.75 -1.62
N VAL A 441 -13.03 0.75 -1.39
CA VAL A 441 -13.91 -0.36 -1.77
C VAL A 441 -14.03 -0.48 -3.28
N LEU A 442 -14.19 0.64 -4.00
CA LEU A 442 -14.21 0.66 -5.47
C LEU A 442 -12.88 0.18 -6.06
N HIS A 443 -11.76 0.65 -5.50
CA HIS A 443 -10.44 0.21 -5.92
C HIS A 443 -10.24 -1.29 -5.66
N LEU A 444 -10.60 -1.80 -4.47
CA LEU A 444 -10.53 -3.22 -4.16
C LEU A 444 -11.45 -4.06 -5.07
N ALA A 445 -12.65 -3.58 -5.39
CA ALA A 445 -13.57 -4.27 -6.29
C ALA A 445 -12.99 -4.40 -7.70
N PHE A 446 -12.43 -3.31 -8.24
CA PHE A 446 -11.75 -3.34 -9.54
C PHE A 446 -10.55 -4.29 -9.52
N MET A 447 -9.70 -4.19 -8.51
CA MET A 447 -8.52 -5.06 -8.36
C MET A 447 -8.92 -6.54 -8.22
N THR A 448 -9.95 -6.85 -7.43
CA THR A 448 -10.45 -8.22 -7.24
C THR A 448 -11.06 -8.77 -8.53
N PHE A 449 -11.78 -7.94 -9.29
CA PHE A 449 -12.29 -8.31 -10.61
C PHE A 449 -11.15 -8.65 -11.57
N THR A 450 -10.12 -7.80 -11.66
CA THR A 450 -8.93 -8.06 -12.50
C THR A 450 -8.22 -9.34 -12.04
N ALA A 451 -8.03 -9.53 -10.73
CA ALA A 451 -7.39 -10.68 -10.12
C ALA A 451 -8.07 -12.00 -10.49
N PHE A 452 -9.40 -12.01 -10.50
CA PHE A 452 -10.18 -13.22 -10.77
C PHE A 452 -10.39 -13.49 -12.27
N PHE A 453 -10.67 -12.47 -13.07
CA PHE A 453 -11.11 -12.65 -14.46
C PHE A 453 -10.05 -12.42 -15.53
N VAL A 454 -8.97 -11.70 -15.25
CA VAL A 454 -8.04 -11.22 -16.28
C VAL A 454 -6.62 -11.79 -16.12
N MET A 455 -6.09 -11.76 -14.89
CA MET A 455 -4.73 -12.23 -14.61
C MET A 455 -4.70 -13.68 -14.12
N HIS A 456 -3.49 -14.24 -14.04
CA HIS A 456 -3.26 -15.54 -13.39
C HIS A 456 -3.65 -15.49 -11.92
N VAL A 457 -4.57 -16.36 -11.52
CA VAL A 457 -5.16 -16.31 -10.17
C VAL A 457 -4.14 -16.54 -9.05
N GLN A 458 -3.06 -17.26 -9.34
CA GLN A 458 -1.92 -17.53 -8.46
C GLN A 458 -1.37 -16.22 -7.85
N VAL A 459 -1.20 -15.20 -8.69
CA VAL A 459 -0.59 -13.92 -8.34
C VAL A 459 -1.56 -13.03 -7.52
N SER A 460 -2.82 -13.44 -7.32
CA SER A 460 -3.84 -12.66 -6.58
C SER A 460 -3.40 -12.30 -5.16
N THR A 461 -2.73 -13.23 -4.46
CA THR A 461 -2.31 -13.03 -3.07
C THR A 461 -1.37 -11.84 -2.95
N ARG A 462 -0.34 -11.76 -3.80
CA ARG A 462 0.59 -10.63 -3.81
C ARG A 462 -0.04 -9.37 -4.40
N PHE A 463 -0.87 -9.50 -5.43
CA PHE A 463 -1.55 -8.38 -6.10
C PHE A 463 -2.50 -7.60 -5.16
N LEU A 464 -3.27 -8.32 -4.34
CA LEU A 464 -4.26 -7.71 -3.42
C LEU A 464 -3.67 -7.32 -2.06
N SER A 465 -2.49 -7.80 -1.70
CA SER A 465 -1.89 -7.64 -0.37
C SER A 465 -1.61 -6.20 0.08
N ALA A 466 -1.55 -5.21 -0.82
CA ALA A 466 -1.39 -3.81 -0.43
C ALA A 466 -2.75 -3.08 -0.25
N SER A 467 -3.88 -3.78 -0.34
CA SER A 467 -5.22 -3.19 -0.27
C SER A 467 -5.71 -3.09 1.18
N PRO A 468 -5.87 -1.88 1.76
CA PRO A 468 -6.25 -1.74 3.17
C PRO A 468 -7.57 -2.37 3.63
N PRO A 469 -8.66 -2.35 2.83
CA PRO A 469 -9.94 -2.87 3.30
C PRO A 469 -9.91 -4.37 3.66
N ILE A 470 -9.00 -5.15 3.06
CA ILE A 470 -8.83 -6.58 3.39
C ILE A 470 -8.46 -6.74 4.87
N TYR A 471 -7.50 -5.95 5.34
CA TYR A 471 -7.02 -6.00 6.72
C TYR A 471 -7.98 -5.31 7.69
N TRP A 472 -8.66 -4.25 7.26
CA TRP A 472 -9.68 -3.58 8.08
C TRP A 472 -10.88 -4.51 8.34
N ALA A 473 -11.35 -5.22 7.32
CA ALA A 473 -12.43 -6.19 7.46
C ALA A 473 -12.00 -7.39 8.32
N ALA A 474 -10.79 -7.92 8.08
CA ALA A 474 -10.25 -9.00 8.89
C ALA A 474 -10.11 -8.60 10.37
N ALA A 475 -9.61 -7.40 10.66
CA ALA A 475 -9.53 -6.87 12.02
C ALA A 475 -10.90 -6.73 12.69
N HIS A 476 -11.92 -6.34 11.92
CA HIS A 476 -13.30 -6.27 12.40
C HIS A 476 -13.88 -7.66 12.73
N ILE A 477 -13.62 -8.68 11.90
CA ILE A 477 -14.01 -10.06 12.19
C ILE A 477 -13.37 -10.54 13.50
N LEU A 478 -12.05 -10.30 13.67
CA LEU A 478 -11.31 -10.67 14.88
C LEU A 478 -11.82 -9.94 16.14
N ALA A 479 -12.38 -8.74 15.98
CA ALA A 479 -12.96 -7.95 17.06
C ALA A 479 -14.31 -8.48 17.56
N SER A 480 -15.04 -9.15 16.69
CA SER A 480 -16.47 -9.34 16.85
C SER A 480 -16.76 -10.39 17.94
N PRO A 481 -17.66 -10.12 18.90
CA PRO A 481 -17.94 -11.03 20.02
C PRO A 481 -18.70 -12.30 19.60
N ASN A 482 -19.35 -12.29 18.44
CA ASN A 482 -20.20 -13.37 17.94
C ASN A 482 -19.41 -14.69 17.73
N CYS A 483 -19.96 -15.82 18.18
CA CYS A 483 -19.33 -17.14 18.04
C CYS A 483 -18.97 -17.50 16.59
N CYS A 484 -19.85 -17.22 15.62
CA CYS A 484 -19.55 -17.43 14.20
C CYS A 484 -18.36 -16.57 13.74
N SER A 485 -18.30 -15.29 14.13
CA SER A 485 -17.20 -14.39 13.78
C SER A 485 -15.87 -14.82 14.42
N LYS A 486 -15.89 -15.37 15.64
CA LYS A 486 -14.69 -15.93 16.27
C LYS A 486 -14.10 -17.09 15.46
N ARG A 487 -14.94 -18.00 14.94
CA ARG A 487 -14.51 -19.10 14.07
C ARG A 487 -13.84 -18.57 12.79
N TRP A 488 -14.44 -17.58 12.14
CA TRP A 488 -13.86 -16.95 10.96
C TRP A 488 -12.55 -16.20 11.26
N GLY A 489 -12.47 -15.52 12.40
CA GLY A 489 -11.24 -14.87 12.84
C GLY A 489 -10.10 -15.88 13.07
N TYR A 490 -10.40 -17.02 13.69
CA TYR A 490 -9.44 -18.11 13.84
C TYR A 490 -8.96 -18.65 12.48
N LEU A 491 -9.87 -18.87 11.53
CA LEU A 491 -9.51 -19.33 10.19
C LEU A 491 -8.59 -18.34 9.46
N ILE A 492 -8.84 -17.03 9.60
CA ILE A 492 -7.97 -15.99 9.02
C ILE A 492 -6.56 -16.06 9.64
N CYS A 493 -6.46 -16.19 10.97
CA CYS A 493 -5.17 -16.32 11.64
C CYS A 493 -4.41 -17.57 11.20
N VAL A 494 -5.09 -18.73 11.13
CA VAL A 494 -4.50 -19.98 10.65
C VAL A 494 -4.01 -19.83 9.22
N TYR A 495 -4.81 -19.23 8.34
CA TYR A 495 -4.42 -18.94 6.96
C TYR A 495 -3.14 -18.08 6.88
N PHE A 496 -3.08 -16.99 7.65
CA PHE A 496 -1.92 -16.07 7.64
C PHE A 496 -0.66 -16.77 8.14
N ILE A 497 -0.76 -17.50 9.26
CA ILE A 497 0.37 -18.26 9.83
C ILE A 497 0.82 -19.36 8.87
N ALA A 498 -0.12 -20.13 8.32
CA ALA A 498 0.19 -21.22 7.40
C ALA A 498 0.92 -20.70 6.15
N TYR A 499 0.49 -19.58 5.57
CA TYR A 499 1.13 -19.02 4.38
C TYR A 499 2.50 -18.39 4.68
N ILE A 500 2.74 -17.89 5.90
CA ILE A 500 4.08 -17.47 6.30
C ILE A 500 5.02 -18.68 6.40
N LEU A 501 4.58 -19.75 7.05
CA LEU A 501 5.40 -20.96 7.23
C LEU A 501 5.64 -21.68 5.90
N LEU A 502 4.56 -21.97 5.15
CA LEU A 502 4.63 -22.62 3.85
C LEU A 502 5.32 -21.74 2.82
N GLY A 503 5.07 -20.43 2.81
CA GLY A 503 5.75 -19.50 1.91
C GLY A 503 7.24 -19.46 2.17
N SER A 504 7.67 -19.31 3.43
CA SER A 504 9.09 -19.31 3.77
C SER A 504 9.78 -20.64 3.42
N LEU A 505 9.07 -21.76 3.51
CA LEU A 505 9.59 -23.10 3.15
C LEU A 505 9.66 -23.31 1.63
N LEU A 506 8.53 -23.12 0.93
CA LEU A 506 8.37 -23.47 -0.47
C LEU A 506 9.05 -22.45 -1.38
N PHE A 507 8.76 -21.16 -1.20
CA PHE A 507 9.30 -20.11 -2.06
C PHE A 507 10.82 -20.10 -2.00
N SER A 508 11.41 -20.12 -0.80
CA SER A 508 12.87 -20.05 -0.64
C SER A 508 13.59 -21.23 -1.31
N ASN A 509 12.95 -22.40 -1.40
CA ASN A 509 13.51 -23.62 -1.98
C ASN A 509 13.05 -23.90 -3.44
N PHE A 510 12.58 -22.89 -4.18
CA PHE A 510 12.12 -23.05 -5.58
C PHE A 510 10.93 -24.02 -5.76
N TYR A 511 10.13 -24.24 -4.72
CA TYR A 511 8.85 -24.92 -4.88
C TYR A 511 7.75 -23.92 -5.24
N PRO A 512 6.83 -24.28 -6.15
CA PRO A 512 5.72 -23.41 -6.54
C PRO A 512 4.95 -22.91 -5.30
N PHE A 513 4.90 -21.59 -5.16
CA PHE A 513 4.18 -20.90 -4.09
C PHE A 513 3.52 -19.65 -4.66
N THR A 514 2.22 -19.53 -4.38
CA THR A 514 1.29 -18.43 -4.73
C THR A 514 1.73 -17.49 -5.85
#